data_AF-A0A4Q7FPD5-F1
#
_entry.id   AF-A0A4Q7FPD5-F1
#
_cell.length_a   1.000
_cell.length_b   1.000
_cell.length_c   1.000
_cell.angle_alpha   90.00
_cell.angle_beta   90.00
_cell.angle_gamma   90.00
#
_symmetry.space_group_name_H-M   'P 1'
#
loop_
_entity.id
_entity.type
_entity.pdbx_description
1 polymer ?
#
loop_
_entity_poly.entity_id
_entity_poly.type
_entity_poly.pdbx_seq_one_letter_code
_entity_poly.pdbx_strand_id
1 'polypeptide(L)'
;MDDATATSRRAASRDTADLASLGLAAAAAAVRNGDITSETYTTALLQRAGALAELNAFITIDEAAALVAARDADKARAAGSVA
;
A
#
# COMPACT_ATOMS: atom_id res chain seq x y z
N MET A 1 11.21 -25.43 -12.37
CA MET A 1 11.96 -24.22 -11.98
C MET A 1 11.05 -23.24 -11.22
N ASP A 2 10.03 -23.76 -10.52
CA ASP A 2 8.80 -23.01 -10.19
C ASP A 2 8.63 -22.74 -8.68
N ASP A 3 9.45 -23.41 -7.84
CA ASP A 3 9.35 -23.35 -6.38
C ASP A 3 9.91 -22.03 -5.79
N ALA A 4 10.97 -21.50 -6.42
CA ALA A 4 11.56 -20.22 -6.04
C ALA A 4 10.62 -19.03 -6.28
N THR A 5 9.89 -19.03 -7.40
CA THR A 5 8.90 -18.00 -7.74
C THR A 5 7.66 -18.03 -6.84
N ALA A 6 7.23 -19.22 -6.41
CA ALA A 6 6.10 -19.39 -5.49
C ALA A 6 6.43 -18.89 -4.07
N THR A 7 7.66 -19.17 -3.61
CA THR A 7 8.14 -18.73 -2.29
C THR A 7 8.27 -17.20 -2.22
N SER A 8 8.83 -16.57 -3.25
CA SER A 8 8.96 -15.11 -3.33
C SER A 8 7.60 -14.39 -3.35
N ARG A 9 6.62 -14.94 -4.10
CA ARG A 9 5.25 -14.38 -4.12
C ARG A 9 4.58 -14.45 -2.76
N ARG A 10 4.80 -15.52 -1.99
CA ARG A 10 4.27 -15.69 -0.62
C ARG A 10 4.89 -14.72 0.38
N ALA A 11 6.17 -14.40 0.25
CA ALA A 11 6.83 -13.38 1.08
C ALA A 11 6.27 -11.99 0.78
N ALA A 12 6.21 -11.59 -0.49
CA ALA A 12 5.65 -10.30 -0.90
C ALA A 12 4.19 -10.11 -0.47
N SER A 13 3.38 -11.17 -0.50
CA SER A 13 1.99 -11.11 -0.02
C SER A 13 1.85 -11.06 1.51
N ARG A 14 2.83 -11.56 2.27
CA ARG A 14 2.91 -11.32 3.73
C ARG A 14 3.31 -9.88 4.03
N ASP A 15 4.33 -9.34 3.37
CA ASP A 15 4.76 -7.95 3.55
C ASP A 15 3.61 -6.98 3.24
N THR A 16 2.84 -7.28 2.18
CA THR A 16 1.62 -6.54 1.82
C THR A 16 0.54 -6.64 2.91
N ALA A 17 0.31 -7.83 3.47
CA ALA A 17 -0.67 -8.02 4.54
C ALA A 17 -0.28 -7.29 5.83
N ASP A 18 1.01 -7.26 6.15
CA ASP A 18 1.56 -6.55 7.31
C ASP A 18 1.39 -5.05 7.14
N LEU A 19 1.69 -4.51 5.96
CA LEU A 19 1.43 -3.12 5.63
C LEU A 19 -0.06 -2.78 5.73
N ALA A 20 -0.95 -3.58 5.12
CA ALA A 20 -2.40 -3.34 5.15
C ALA A 20 -3.06 -3.50 6.54
N SER A 21 -2.29 -3.97 7.54
CA SER A 21 -2.71 -4.09 8.94
C SER A 21 -2.30 -2.90 9.79
N LEU A 22 -1.45 -2.00 9.27
CA LEU A 22 -1.09 -0.78 9.98
C LEU A 22 -2.31 0.13 10.17
N GLY A 23 -2.45 0.66 11.39
CA GLY A 23 -3.38 1.76 11.63
C GLY A 23 -2.89 3.06 10.97
N LEU A 24 -3.82 3.98 10.69
CA LEU A 24 -3.52 5.25 9.99
C LEU A 24 -2.37 6.03 10.64
N ALA A 25 -2.36 6.15 11.97
CA ALA A 25 -1.31 6.88 12.68
C ALA A 25 0.08 6.23 12.53
N ALA A 26 0.14 4.90 12.56
CA ALA A 26 1.38 4.13 12.39
C ALA A 26 1.89 4.24 10.94
N ALA A 27 0.99 4.09 9.96
CA ALA A 27 1.33 4.26 8.55
C ALA A 27 1.84 5.69 8.27
N ALA A 28 1.17 6.72 8.79
CA ALA A 28 1.61 8.11 8.62
C ALA A 28 2.97 8.37 9.27
N ALA A 29 3.25 7.77 10.44
CA ALA A 29 4.57 7.86 11.08
C ALA A 29 5.64 7.18 10.23
N ALA A 30 5.39 5.96 9.75
CA ALA A 30 6.31 5.22 8.89
C ALA A 30 6.61 5.98 7.59
N VAL A 31 5.60 6.59 6.96
CA VAL A 31 5.79 7.44 5.76
C VAL A 31 6.62 8.68 6.08
N ARG A 32 6.36 9.38 7.19
CA ARG A 32 7.14 10.57 7.60
C ARG A 32 8.60 10.22 7.90
N ASN A 33 8.83 9.07 8.52
CA ASN A 33 10.17 8.57 8.84
C ASN A 33 10.91 8.04 7.59
N GLY A 34 10.18 7.74 6.51
CA GLY A 34 10.73 7.15 5.29
C GLY A 34 10.88 5.63 5.35
N ASP A 35 10.29 4.98 6.34
CA ASP A 35 10.29 3.52 6.50
C ASP A 35 9.48 2.85 5.37
N ILE A 36 8.41 3.51 4.92
CA ILE A 36 7.57 3.08 3.79
C ILE A 36 7.21 4.29 2.93
N THR A 37 6.73 4.04 1.70
CA THR A 37 6.14 5.08 0.85
C THR A 37 4.61 5.02 0.89
N SER A 38 3.97 6.15 0.63
CA SER A 38 2.52 6.26 0.49
C SER A 38 2.03 5.36 -0.65
N GLU A 39 2.77 5.29 -1.77
CA GLU A 39 2.48 4.39 -2.89
C GLU A 39 2.49 2.92 -2.46
N THR A 40 3.49 2.49 -1.68
CA THR A 40 3.62 1.10 -1.22
C THR A 40 2.46 0.74 -0.29
N TYR A 41 2.11 1.63 0.62
CA TYR A 41 0.99 1.42 1.55
C TYR A 41 -0.37 1.39 0.82
N THR A 42 -0.63 2.32 -0.10
CA THR A 42 -1.86 2.32 -0.92
C THR A 42 -1.97 1.05 -1.75
N THR A 43 -0.87 0.59 -2.36
CA THR A 43 -0.83 -0.68 -3.10
C THR A 43 -1.25 -1.85 -2.22
N ALA A 44 -0.76 -1.90 -0.97
CA ALA A 44 -1.13 -2.95 -0.03
C ALA A 44 -2.61 -2.95 0.34
N LEU A 45 -3.20 -1.76 0.53
CA LEU A 45 -4.63 -1.62 0.79
C LEU A 45 -5.49 -2.04 -0.41
N LEU A 46 -5.10 -1.68 -1.62
CA LEU A 46 -5.80 -2.06 -2.86
C LEU A 46 -5.76 -3.58 -3.06
N GLN A 47 -4.60 -4.21 -2.85
CA GLN A 47 -4.48 -5.68 -2.93
C GLN A 47 -5.39 -6.38 -1.91
N ARG A 48 -5.46 -5.86 -0.67
CA ARG A 48 -6.37 -6.39 0.35
C ARG A 48 -7.84 -6.20 -0.03
N ALA A 49 -8.20 -5.04 -0.59
CA ALA A 49 -9.56 -4.77 -1.06
C ALA A 49 -9.97 -5.73 -2.19
N GLY A 50 -9.07 -5.99 -3.15
CA GLY A 50 -9.30 -6.96 -4.22
C GLY A 50 -9.41 -8.40 -3.70
N ALA A 51 -8.57 -8.79 -2.73
CA ALA A 51 -8.62 -10.11 -2.11
C ALA A 51 -9.92 -10.35 -1.30
N LEU A 52 -10.57 -9.28 -0.84
CA LEU A 52 -11.81 -9.31 -0.05
C LEU A 52 -13.00 -8.70 -0.80
N ALA A 53 -12.96 -8.69 -2.14
CA ALA A 53 -14.01 -8.08 -2.97
C ALA A 53 -15.41 -8.67 -2.69
N GLU A 54 -15.47 -9.92 -2.24
CA GLU A 54 -16.69 -10.62 -1.83
C GLU A 54 -17.47 -9.93 -0.69
N LEU A 55 -16.78 -9.14 0.14
CA LEU A 55 -17.43 -8.37 1.21
C LEU A 55 -18.30 -7.24 0.67
N ASN A 56 -18.18 -6.87 -0.62
CA ASN A 56 -18.88 -5.76 -1.25
C ASN A 56 -18.78 -4.45 -0.45
N ALA A 57 -17.66 -4.25 0.25
CA ALA A 57 -17.42 -3.06 1.08
C ALA A 57 -17.19 -1.79 0.23
N PHE A 58 -16.75 -1.98 -1.02
CA PHE A 58 -16.53 -0.90 -1.99
C PHE A 58 -17.36 -1.16 -3.24
N ILE A 59 -18.15 -0.18 -3.66
CA ILE A 59 -18.93 -0.25 -4.91
C ILE A 59 -18.00 -0.02 -6.11
N THR A 60 -17.11 0.96 -6.01
CA THR A 60 -16.13 1.31 -7.04
C THR A 60 -14.83 1.72 -6.38
N ILE A 61 -13.71 1.29 -6.95
CA ILE A 61 -12.36 1.72 -6.57
C ILE A 61 -11.68 2.25 -7.83
N ASP A 62 -11.24 3.51 -7.81
CA ASP A 62 -10.35 4.06 -8.82
C ASP A 62 -8.89 3.86 -8.40
N GLU A 63 -8.37 2.67 -8.71
CA GLU A 63 -7.01 2.27 -8.33
C GLU A 63 -5.95 3.22 -8.91
N ALA A 64 -6.13 3.66 -10.15
CA ALA A 64 -5.18 4.51 -10.84
C ALA A 64 -5.09 5.88 -10.17
N ALA A 65 -6.24 6.52 -9.88
CA ALA A 65 -6.27 7.79 -9.18
C ALA A 65 -5.67 7.68 -7.76
N ALA A 66 -5.97 6.61 -7.03
CA ALA A 66 -5.43 6.37 -5.70
C ALA A 66 -3.89 6.27 -5.71
N LEU A 67 -3.32 5.54 -6.68
CA LEU A 67 -1.87 5.41 -6.82
C LEU A 67 -1.21 6.72 -7.27
N VAL A 68 -1.85 7.50 -8.15
CA VAL A 68 -1.35 8.83 -8.53
C VAL A 68 -1.28 9.77 -7.33
N ALA A 69 -2.35 9.85 -6.53
CA ALA A 69 -2.38 10.68 -5.33
C ALA A 69 -1.30 10.25 -4.31
N ALA A 70 -1.09 8.95 -4.13
CA ALA A 70 -0.06 8.43 -3.24
C ALA A 70 1.36 8.83 -3.70
N ARG A 71 1.66 8.73 -5.00
CA ARG A 71 2.94 9.19 -5.57
C ARG A 71 3.16 10.67 -5.39
N ASP A 72 2.12 11.48 -5.55
CA ASP A 72 2.22 12.93 -5.38
C ASP A 72 2.45 13.31 -3.92
N ALA A 73 1.85 12.59 -2.96
CA ALA A 73 2.16 12.74 -1.54
C ALA A 73 3.64 12.39 -1.24
N ASP A 74 4.16 11.31 -1.83
CA ASP A 74 5.57 10.94 -1.65
C ASP A 74 6.53 11.98 -2.24
N LYS A 75 6.20 12.58 -3.39
CA LYS A 75 6.95 13.70 -3.96
C LYS A 75 6.88 14.95 -3.08
N ALA A 76 5.70 15.28 -2.56
CA ALA A 76 5.52 16.43 -1.66
C ALA A 76 6.37 16.28 -0.40
N ARG A 77 6.35 15.09 0.22
CA ARG A 77 7.21 14.75 1.36
C ARG A 77 8.69 14.90 1.00
N ALA A 78 9.12 14.37 -0.15
CA ALA A 78 10.51 14.46 -0.59
C ALA A 78 10.96 15.92 -0.84
N ALA A 79 10.04 16.80 -1.24
CA ALA A 79 10.28 18.23 -1.39
C ALA A 79 10.28 19.00 -0.06
N GLY A 80 10.10 18.32 1.08
CA GLY A 80 10.01 18.95 2.41
C GLY A 80 8.66 19.61 2.70
N SER A 81 7.64 19.35 1.88
CA SER A 81 6.28 19.80 2.15
C SER A 81 5.71 18.98 3.30
N VAL A 82 5.44 19.68 4.41
CA VAL A 82 4.57 19.19 5.46
C VAL A 82 3.17 19.70 5.13
N ALA A 83 2.28 18.78 4.73
CA ALA A 83 0.86 19.07 4.60
C ALA A 83 0.25 19.43 5.97
#